data_AF-A0A401R2Q9-F1
#
_entry.id   AF-A0A401R2Q9-F1
#
_cell.length_a   1.000
_cell.length_b   1.000
_cell.length_c   1.000
_cell.angle_alpha   90.00
_cell.angle_beta   90.00
_cell.angle_gamma   90.00
#
_symmetry.space_group_name_H-M   'P 1'
#
loop_
_entity.id
_entity.type
_entity.pdbx_description
1 polymer ?
#
loop_
_entity_poly.entity_id
_entity_poly.type
_entity_poly.pdbx_seq_one_letter_code
_entity_poly.pdbx_strand_id
1 'polypeptide(L)'
;MQNGRVDMTSATTGADAGPGQRADHGRTPTPAGPAAAPSGPTDPQDTGGRCWDDRSRDRTAVAAGGLLAAVVGICAATWYGTAATLWLGVVAVVAAAGGTALTAVPRQRAAGTALLLCGTALGVLAAWQATPGGAARLAATGLAAAVALALLGLRTDLGRGGLTGAAAVALAVACWELLLALTDPVRTGVVLGFLSLLALGALPRLALRAAGLTGLDDRHAGGTPVSRHRVAAALAATHRGLAPATVALAASAGAAGVLAAGETGPWTVLTAVLLALVLFSRARAYPLAAEVVALLAAATAACVRLVLLCATDGGAPGPALAVLGLLAAVPVVSRAVRLPEPLRNRLRRWLDLVEAVSMVALIPVGLGAFGLYGLLGGF
;
A
#
# COMPACT_ATOMS: atom_id res chain seq x y z
N MET A 1 21.64 -91.46 0.74
CA MET A 1 20.38 -92.20 0.57
C MET A 1 19.32 -91.41 1.34
N GLN A 2 18.62 -90.50 0.68
CA GLN A 2 17.47 -90.73 -0.20
C GLN A 2 16.19 -90.93 0.60
N ASN A 3 15.28 -89.95 0.45
CA ASN A 3 13.81 -89.97 0.39
C ASN A 3 13.05 -90.79 1.45
N GLY A 4 11.87 -90.40 1.91
CA GLY A 4 10.87 -89.44 1.42
C GLY A 4 9.61 -89.73 2.24
N ARG A 5 8.94 -88.68 2.75
CA ARG A 5 7.72 -88.11 2.17
C ARG A 5 6.52 -89.06 2.20
N VAL A 6 5.50 -88.70 2.99
CA VAL A 6 4.11 -88.66 2.52
C VAL A 6 3.38 -87.50 3.23
N ASP A 7 2.89 -86.56 2.42
CA ASP A 7 1.88 -85.55 2.73
C ASP A 7 0.47 -86.17 2.57
N MET A 8 -0.52 -85.71 3.34
CA MET A 8 -1.95 -85.61 2.95
C MET A 8 -2.64 -84.59 3.88
N THR A 9 -2.85 -83.34 3.46
CA THR A 9 -4.00 -82.77 2.72
C THR A 9 -5.35 -82.81 3.43
N SER A 10 -5.83 -81.63 3.83
CA SER A 10 -7.18 -81.05 3.59
C SER A 10 -7.36 -79.83 4.49
N ALA A 11 -7.99 -78.72 4.13
CA ALA A 11 -8.41 -78.17 2.85
C ALA A 11 -8.59 -76.65 3.08
N THR A 12 -8.37 -75.91 2.01
CA THR A 12 -8.40 -74.44 1.83
C THR A 12 -9.77 -73.80 2.04
N THR A 13 -9.77 -72.52 2.45
CA THR A 13 -10.42 -71.33 1.80
C THR A 13 -10.35 -70.15 2.78
N GLY A 14 -9.83 -68.94 2.54
CA GLY A 14 -9.05 -68.25 1.50
C GLY A 14 -8.50 -66.97 2.18
N ALA A 15 -7.22 -66.59 2.04
CA ALA A 15 -6.66 -65.71 0.99
C ALA A 15 -7.51 -64.44 0.77
N ASP A 16 -7.06 -63.19 0.76
CA ASP A 16 -5.76 -62.49 0.73
C ASP A 16 -6.16 -60.99 0.93
N ALA A 17 -5.36 -60.00 1.33
CA ALA A 17 -3.96 -59.71 1.09
C ALA A 17 -3.46 -58.65 2.10
N GLY A 18 -2.18 -58.76 2.49
CA GLY A 18 -1.39 -57.63 3.02
C GLY A 18 -1.04 -56.60 1.91
N PRO A 19 -0.14 -55.62 2.14
CA PRO A 19 1.13 -55.72 2.88
C PRO A 19 1.35 -54.56 3.90
N GLY A 20 2.31 -54.57 4.82
CA GLY A 20 3.35 -55.54 5.12
C GLY A 20 3.90 -55.26 6.52
N GLN A 21 4.00 -56.31 7.32
CA GLN A 21 4.51 -56.27 8.68
C GLN A 21 5.96 -56.72 8.66
N ARG A 22 6.89 -55.80 8.93
CA ARG A 22 8.27 -56.17 9.28
C ARG A 22 8.27 -56.66 10.73
N ALA A 23 8.67 -57.90 10.92
CA ALA A 23 8.94 -58.49 12.22
C ALA A 23 10.20 -57.85 12.82
N ASP A 24 10.09 -57.28 14.01
CA ASP A 24 11.24 -56.94 14.85
C ASP A 24 11.40 -58.02 15.93
N HIS A 25 12.59 -58.60 15.98
CA HIS A 25 12.96 -59.67 16.89
C HIS A 25 13.35 -59.11 18.26
N GLY A 26 12.74 -59.68 19.31
CA GLY A 26 13.34 -59.87 20.64
C GLY A 26 13.95 -58.65 21.35
N ARG A 27 13.18 -58.04 22.26
CA ARG A 27 13.76 -57.41 23.46
C ARG A 27 13.00 -57.80 24.71
N THR A 28 13.74 -58.39 25.64
CA THR A 28 13.41 -58.55 27.06
C THR A 28 13.21 -57.19 27.74
N PRO A 29 12.35 -57.06 28.76
CA PRO A 29 12.22 -55.82 29.52
C PRO A 29 13.34 -55.71 30.56
N THR A 30 14.21 -54.71 30.44
CA THR A 30 15.18 -54.32 31.46
C THR A 30 14.62 -53.20 32.35
N PRO A 31 14.88 -53.21 33.68
CA PRO A 31 14.25 -52.31 34.64
C PRO A 31 14.89 -50.92 34.64
N ALA A 32 14.14 -49.94 35.15
CA ALA A 32 14.53 -48.54 35.29
C ALA A 32 15.80 -48.37 36.14
N GLY A 33 16.77 -47.62 35.61
CA GLY A 33 17.93 -47.10 36.33
C GLY A 33 18.09 -45.59 36.05
N PRO A 34 18.34 -44.74 37.06
CA PRO A 34 18.48 -43.30 36.87
C PRO A 34 19.89 -42.97 36.41
N ALA A 35 20.04 -42.28 35.28
CA ALA A 35 21.35 -41.83 34.80
C ALA A 35 21.29 -40.40 34.26
N ALA A 36 21.85 -39.50 35.09
CA ALA A 36 22.68 -38.34 34.79
C ALA A 36 22.40 -37.54 33.50
N ALA A 37 22.09 -36.26 33.71
CA ALA A 37 22.11 -35.23 32.69
C ALA A 37 23.51 -35.11 32.02
N PRO A 38 23.54 -34.97 30.69
CA PRO A 38 24.59 -34.24 30.01
C PRO A 38 24.08 -32.86 29.59
N SER A 39 24.72 -31.82 30.12
CA SER A 39 24.71 -30.47 29.55
C SER A 39 25.21 -30.53 28.09
N GLY A 40 24.29 -30.32 27.15
CA GLY A 40 24.51 -30.19 25.71
C GLY A 40 23.49 -29.17 25.16
N PRO A 41 23.84 -28.43 24.10
CA PRO A 41 23.43 -27.04 23.89
C PRO A 41 21.91 -26.89 23.87
N THR A 42 21.45 -25.88 24.60
CA THR A 42 20.12 -25.26 24.44
C THR A 42 19.69 -25.30 22.98
N ASP A 43 18.53 -25.89 22.75
CA ASP A 43 17.75 -25.83 21.52
C ASP A 43 18.09 -24.57 20.70
N PRO A 44 18.50 -24.68 19.41
CA PRO A 44 18.45 -23.53 18.55
C PRO A 44 16.98 -23.12 18.52
N GLN A 45 16.69 -21.99 19.16
CA GLN A 45 15.36 -21.42 19.27
C GLN A 45 14.68 -21.45 17.90
N ASP A 46 13.82 -22.43 17.70
CA ASP A 46 12.82 -22.48 16.63
C ASP A 46 11.73 -21.43 16.96
N THR A 47 12.17 -20.18 16.97
CA THR A 47 11.37 -18.96 17.12
C THR A 47 11.34 -18.20 15.79
N GLY A 48 11.45 -18.94 14.68
CA GLY A 48 11.51 -18.47 13.28
C GLY A 48 10.29 -17.70 12.76
N GLY A 49 9.42 -17.19 13.64
CA GLY A 49 8.31 -16.30 13.28
C GLY A 49 8.19 -15.04 14.14
N ARG A 50 9.06 -14.84 15.15
CA ARG A 50 8.90 -13.76 16.14
C ARG A 50 10.18 -12.99 16.48
N CYS A 51 11.32 -13.34 15.90
CA CYS A 51 12.56 -12.61 16.15
C CYS A 51 12.72 -11.44 15.16
N TRP A 52 13.17 -10.31 15.68
CA TRP A 52 13.44 -9.07 14.95
C TRP A 52 14.56 -9.31 13.92
N ASP A 53 14.16 -9.63 12.69
CA ASP A 53 15.03 -9.97 11.56
C ASP A 53 15.83 -8.75 11.07
N ASP A 54 17.02 -8.96 10.51
CA ASP A 54 17.89 -7.87 10.02
C ASP A 54 17.22 -7.07 8.89
N ARG A 55 16.36 -7.74 8.10
CA ARG A 55 15.53 -7.07 7.11
C ARG A 55 14.47 -6.15 7.74
N SER A 56 14.00 -6.46 8.96
CA SER A 56 13.08 -5.59 9.71
C SER A 56 13.83 -4.41 10.34
N ARG A 57 15.06 -4.63 10.84
CA ARG A 57 15.99 -3.56 11.28
C ARG A 57 16.18 -2.53 10.18
N ASP A 58 16.62 -2.96 9.01
CA ASP A 58 16.92 -2.07 7.89
C ASP A 58 15.69 -1.26 7.47
N ARG A 59 14.52 -1.90 7.38
CA ARG A 59 13.28 -1.21 7.02
C ARG A 59 12.85 -0.17 8.07
N THR A 60 12.99 -0.51 9.35
CA THR A 60 12.66 0.42 10.44
C THR A 60 13.64 1.59 10.49
N ALA A 61 14.93 1.35 10.27
CA ALA A 61 15.96 2.38 10.21
C ALA A 61 15.76 3.32 9.00
N VAL A 62 15.44 2.77 7.83
CA VAL A 62 15.09 3.54 6.63
C VAL A 62 13.85 4.41 6.89
N ALA A 63 12.80 3.84 7.46
CA ALA A 63 11.57 4.57 7.77
C ALA A 63 11.77 5.66 8.82
N ALA A 64 12.51 5.36 9.89
CA ALA A 64 12.84 6.31 10.95
C ALA A 64 13.72 7.45 10.43
N GLY A 65 14.72 7.14 9.59
CA GLY A 65 15.59 8.13 8.96
C GLY A 65 14.81 9.10 8.07
N GLY A 66 13.92 8.58 7.21
CA GLY A 66 13.05 9.42 6.39
C GLY A 66 12.11 10.29 7.21
N LEU A 67 11.54 9.74 8.29
CA LEU A 67 10.68 10.50 9.21
C LEU A 67 11.46 11.61 9.92
N LEU A 68 12.65 11.31 10.43
CA LEU A 68 13.52 12.31 11.07
C LEU A 68 13.94 13.40 10.08
N ALA A 69 14.28 13.05 8.84
CA ALA A 69 14.58 14.03 7.80
C ALA A 69 13.40 14.96 7.52
N ALA A 70 12.17 14.43 7.48
CA ALA A 70 10.97 15.24 7.34
C ALA A 70 10.77 16.18 8.55
N VAL A 71 10.93 15.68 9.77
CA VAL A 71 10.84 16.49 11.01
C VAL A 71 11.89 17.61 10.99
N VAL A 72 13.14 17.30 10.66
CA VAL A 72 14.23 18.29 10.55
C VAL A 72 13.91 19.35 9.51
N GLY A 73 13.41 18.95 8.33
CA GLY A 73 13.01 19.88 7.29
C GLY A 73 11.86 20.80 7.71
N ILE A 74 10.86 20.28 8.42
CA ILE A 74 9.74 21.07 8.97
C ILE A 74 10.24 22.04 10.04
N CYS A 75 11.04 21.56 11.00
CA CYS A 75 11.62 22.42 12.04
C CYS A 75 12.47 23.54 11.43
N ALA A 76 13.33 23.21 10.46
CA ALA A 76 14.16 24.18 9.76
C ALA A 76 13.31 25.24 9.05
N ALA A 77 12.24 24.83 8.37
CA ALA A 77 11.30 25.77 7.76
C ALA A 77 10.59 26.66 8.78
N THR A 78 10.19 26.12 9.94
CA THR A 78 9.50 26.91 10.97
C THR A 78 10.41 27.88 11.71
N TRP A 79 11.69 27.53 11.91
CA TRP A 79 12.62 28.32 12.72
C TRP A 79 13.39 29.36 11.90
N TYR A 80 13.70 29.04 10.65
CA TYR A 80 14.57 29.87 9.80
C TYR A 80 13.85 30.42 8.56
N GLY A 81 12.59 30.04 8.32
CA GLY A 81 11.80 30.53 7.19
C GLY A 81 12.47 30.24 5.83
N THR A 82 12.42 31.21 4.93
CA THR A 82 12.96 31.09 3.57
C THR A 82 14.49 30.97 3.53
N ALA A 83 15.20 31.41 4.56
CA ALA A 83 16.67 31.34 4.64
C ALA A 83 17.19 29.88 4.71
N ALA A 84 16.39 28.95 5.24
CA ALA A 84 16.75 27.53 5.27
C ALA A 84 16.60 26.83 3.91
N THR A 85 15.89 27.42 2.95
CA THR A 85 15.53 26.75 1.70
C THR A 85 16.75 26.30 0.89
N LEU A 86 17.75 27.18 0.76
CA LEU A 86 18.98 26.87 0.03
C LEU A 86 19.76 25.73 0.71
N TRP A 87 19.90 25.79 2.03
CA TRP A 87 20.59 24.76 2.81
C TRP A 87 19.86 23.42 2.77
N LEU A 88 18.53 23.42 2.88
CA LEU A 88 17.71 22.22 2.71
C LEU A 88 17.88 21.63 1.31
N GLY A 89 17.92 22.47 0.27
CA GLY A 89 18.20 22.04 -1.10
C GLY A 89 19.58 21.41 -1.26
N VAL A 90 20.62 22.03 -0.70
CA VAL A 90 21.98 21.49 -0.73
C VAL A 90 22.07 20.15 0.00
N VAL A 91 21.52 20.05 1.21
CA VAL A 91 21.50 18.79 1.98
C VAL A 91 20.72 17.72 1.24
N ALA A 92 19.60 18.07 0.60
CA ALA A 92 18.82 17.16 -0.23
C ALA A 92 19.63 16.59 -1.40
N VAL A 93 20.34 17.45 -2.15
CA VAL A 93 21.17 17.04 -3.28
C VAL A 93 22.35 16.19 -2.82
N VAL A 94 23.03 16.56 -1.73
CA VAL A 94 24.16 15.79 -1.18
C VAL A 94 23.69 14.42 -0.68
N ALA A 95 22.57 14.35 0.04
CA ALA A 95 21.98 13.10 0.50
C ALA A 95 21.51 12.23 -0.67
N ALA A 96 20.87 12.81 -1.70
CA ALA A 96 20.47 12.06 -2.89
C ALA A 96 21.70 11.53 -3.65
N ALA A 97 22.72 12.36 -3.88
CA ALA A 97 23.95 11.95 -4.57
C ALA A 97 24.68 10.84 -3.78
N GLY A 98 24.89 11.05 -2.48
CA GLY A 98 25.47 10.04 -1.59
C GLY A 98 24.64 8.76 -1.57
N GLY A 99 23.32 8.86 -1.51
CA GLY A 99 22.40 7.73 -1.58
C GLY A 99 22.56 6.94 -2.87
N THR A 100 22.57 7.63 -4.03
CA THR A 100 22.79 6.98 -5.32
C THR A 100 24.15 6.29 -5.41
N ALA A 101 25.22 6.89 -4.90
CA ALA A 101 26.55 6.29 -4.88
C ALA A 101 26.59 5.03 -3.99
N LEU A 102 26.02 5.11 -2.79
CA LEU A 102 25.96 3.99 -1.85
C LEU A 102 25.09 2.84 -2.37
N THR A 103 24.02 3.13 -3.11
CA THR A 103 23.19 2.06 -3.74
C THR A 103 23.92 1.29 -4.84
N ALA A 104 24.99 1.85 -5.42
CA ALA A 104 25.82 1.12 -6.38
C ALA A 104 26.58 -0.04 -5.72
N VAL A 105 26.87 0.07 -4.41
CA VAL A 105 27.58 -0.97 -3.65
C VAL A 105 26.57 -1.93 -3.00
N PRO A 106 26.55 -3.23 -3.35
CA PRO A 106 25.53 -4.18 -2.89
C PRO A 106 25.36 -4.23 -1.37
N ARG A 107 26.47 -4.19 -0.63
CA ARG A 107 26.50 -4.25 0.84
C ARG A 107 25.93 -2.99 1.51
N GLN A 108 25.90 -1.86 0.81
CA GLN A 108 25.45 -0.57 1.33
C GLN A 108 24.10 -0.14 0.75
N ARG A 109 23.44 -1.01 -0.03
CA ARG A 109 22.16 -0.69 -0.68
C ARG A 109 21.11 -0.19 0.31
N ALA A 110 20.94 -0.84 1.46
CA ALA A 110 19.97 -0.42 2.47
C ALA A 110 20.24 1.01 2.99
N ALA A 111 21.48 1.30 3.39
CA ALA A 111 21.89 2.64 3.81
C ALA A 111 21.76 3.68 2.68
N GLY A 112 22.14 3.31 1.46
CA GLY A 112 21.96 4.15 0.28
C GLY A 112 20.50 4.47 -0.01
N THR A 113 19.58 3.49 0.13
CA THR A 113 18.14 3.73 -0.01
C THR A 113 17.58 4.63 1.08
N ALA A 114 18.03 4.48 2.33
CA ALA A 114 17.65 5.37 3.42
C ALA A 114 18.07 6.80 3.13
N LEU A 115 19.33 7.00 2.72
CA LEU A 115 19.88 8.31 2.44
C LEU A 115 19.22 8.96 1.21
N LEU A 116 18.93 8.15 0.18
CA LEU A 116 18.15 8.59 -0.97
C LEU A 116 16.76 9.08 -0.52
N LEU A 117 16.05 8.30 0.30
CA LEU A 117 14.73 8.68 0.83
C LEU A 117 14.79 9.96 1.67
N CYS A 118 15.79 10.11 2.54
CA CYS A 118 16.02 11.35 3.28
C CYS A 118 16.24 12.54 2.34
N GLY A 119 17.10 12.39 1.34
CA GLY A 119 17.34 13.43 0.33
C GLY A 119 16.08 13.78 -0.45
N THR A 120 15.23 12.81 -0.75
CA THR A 120 13.97 13.03 -1.48
C THR A 120 12.95 13.79 -0.63
N ALA A 121 12.81 13.45 0.67
CA ALA A 121 11.93 14.16 1.59
C ALA A 121 12.36 15.62 1.77
N LEU A 122 13.66 15.85 1.96
CA LEU A 122 14.24 17.20 2.05
C LEU A 122 14.10 17.97 0.73
N GLY A 123 14.28 17.30 -0.42
CA GLY A 123 14.18 17.92 -1.74
C GLY A 123 12.76 18.39 -2.06
N VAL A 124 11.75 17.58 -1.71
CA VAL A 124 10.33 17.97 -1.85
C VAL A 124 10.01 19.16 -0.95
N LEU A 125 10.48 19.16 0.29
CA LEU A 125 10.31 20.29 1.22
C LEU A 125 11.02 21.56 0.72
N ALA A 126 12.26 21.43 0.23
CA ALA A 126 13.00 22.55 -0.34
C ALA A 126 12.30 23.13 -1.58
N ALA A 127 11.80 22.28 -2.48
CA ALA A 127 11.03 22.69 -3.65
C ALA A 127 9.73 23.41 -3.26
N TRP A 128 9.03 22.92 -2.24
CA TRP A 128 7.82 23.55 -1.70
C TRP A 128 8.08 24.97 -1.18
N GLN A 129 9.20 25.17 -0.48
CA GLN A 129 9.56 26.47 0.09
C GLN A 129 10.16 27.45 -0.93
N ALA A 130 10.91 26.94 -1.90
CA ALA A 130 11.59 27.76 -2.92
C ALA A 130 10.62 28.41 -3.90
N THR A 131 9.44 27.82 -4.09
CA THR A 131 8.51 28.24 -5.12
C THR A 131 7.39 29.13 -4.55
N PRO A 132 7.06 30.24 -5.25
CA PRO A 132 5.85 30.98 -4.95
C PRO A 132 4.64 30.04 -5.13
N GLY A 133 3.61 30.22 -4.31
CA GLY A 133 2.46 29.31 -4.24
C GLY A 133 1.72 29.10 -5.57
N GLY A 134 0.77 28.17 -5.57
CA GLY A 134 -0.03 27.82 -6.76
C GLY A 134 0.69 26.82 -7.68
N ALA A 135 0.53 27.02 -8.99
CA ALA A 135 1.02 26.16 -10.07
C ALA A 135 2.52 25.84 -9.98
N ALA A 136 3.36 26.88 -9.82
CA ALA A 136 4.81 26.71 -9.76
C ALA A 136 5.25 25.77 -8.62
N ARG A 137 4.54 25.80 -7.49
CA ARG A 137 4.82 24.97 -6.33
C ARG A 137 4.39 23.51 -6.53
N LEU A 138 3.23 23.28 -7.13
CA LEU A 138 2.78 21.94 -7.50
C LEU A 138 3.70 21.31 -8.55
N ALA A 139 4.06 22.06 -9.59
CA ALA A 139 5.01 21.61 -10.61
C ALA A 139 6.39 21.25 -10.02
N ALA A 140 6.96 22.12 -9.16
CA ALA A 140 8.28 21.88 -8.58
C ALA A 140 8.30 20.69 -7.62
N THR A 141 7.31 20.58 -6.72
CA THR A 141 7.21 19.43 -5.81
C THR A 141 6.86 18.14 -6.52
N GLY A 142 5.99 18.20 -7.52
CA GLY A 142 5.66 17.09 -8.42
C GLY A 142 6.88 16.57 -9.18
N LEU A 143 7.67 17.47 -9.75
CA LEU A 143 8.90 17.12 -10.47
C LEU A 143 9.94 16.53 -9.52
N ALA A 144 10.14 17.10 -8.33
CA ALA A 144 11.03 16.55 -7.31
C ALA A 144 10.62 15.12 -6.89
N ALA A 145 9.33 14.89 -6.67
CA ALA A 145 8.80 13.56 -6.36
C ALA A 145 8.92 12.56 -7.53
N ALA A 146 8.70 13.01 -8.77
CA ALA A 146 8.86 12.17 -9.95
C ALA A 146 10.33 11.76 -10.17
N VAL A 147 11.27 12.71 -10.06
CA VAL A 147 12.72 12.43 -10.14
C VAL A 147 13.15 11.48 -9.03
N ALA A 148 12.67 11.70 -7.80
CA ALA A 148 12.91 10.81 -6.67
C ALA A 148 12.48 9.36 -6.94
N LEU A 149 11.24 9.17 -7.43
CA LEU A 149 10.72 7.84 -7.77
C LEU A 149 11.47 7.20 -8.94
N ALA A 150 11.87 7.98 -9.94
CA ALA A 150 12.69 7.49 -11.05
C ALA A 150 14.06 7.01 -10.56
N LEU A 151 14.75 7.79 -9.73
CA LEU A 151 16.03 7.42 -9.13
C LEU A 151 15.90 6.17 -8.26
N LEU A 152 14.84 6.09 -7.43
CA LEU A 152 14.57 4.92 -6.60
C LEU A 152 14.29 3.69 -7.47
N GLY A 153 13.54 3.83 -8.56
CA GLY A 153 13.30 2.76 -9.54
C GLY A 153 14.56 2.26 -10.24
N LEU A 154 15.47 3.18 -10.61
CA LEU A 154 16.73 2.85 -11.30
C LEU A 154 17.78 2.24 -10.36
N ARG A 155 17.74 2.54 -9.06
CA ARG A 155 18.81 2.19 -8.11
C ARG A 155 18.44 1.12 -7.09
N THR A 156 17.17 0.75 -6.99
CA THR A 156 16.68 -0.23 -6.00
C THR A 156 15.90 -1.35 -6.67
N ASP A 157 15.54 -2.37 -5.89
CA ASP A 157 14.72 -3.49 -6.34
C ASP A 157 13.28 -3.08 -6.74
N LEU A 158 12.93 -1.79 -6.60
CA LEU A 158 11.66 -1.23 -7.10
C LEU A 158 11.59 -1.26 -8.63
N GLY A 159 12.73 -1.19 -9.31
CA GLY A 159 12.85 -1.38 -10.76
C GLY A 159 11.88 -0.52 -11.57
N ARG A 160 11.18 -1.16 -12.52
CA ARG A 160 10.14 -0.51 -13.36
C ARG A 160 9.02 0.13 -12.54
N GLY A 161 8.80 -0.32 -11.32
CA GLY A 161 7.79 0.26 -10.42
C GLY A 161 8.05 1.72 -10.07
N GLY A 162 9.31 2.09 -9.82
CA GLY A 162 9.66 3.48 -9.55
C GLY A 162 9.38 4.39 -10.77
N LEU A 163 9.63 3.89 -11.98
CA LEU A 163 9.35 4.63 -13.22
C LEU A 163 7.85 4.79 -13.47
N THR A 164 7.04 3.75 -13.23
CA THR A 164 5.58 3.86 -13.33
C THR A 164 5.00 4.80 -12.28
N GLY A 165 5.56 4.81 -11.08
CA GLY A 165 5.24 5.78 -10.05
C GLY A 165 5.59 7.21 -10.47
N ALA A 166 6.80 7.43 -10.99
CA ALA A 166 7.24 8.73 -11.49
C ALA A 166 6.33 9.26 -12.60
N ALA A 167 5.98 8.40 -13.56
CA ALA A 167 5.05 8.74 -14.63
C ALA A 167 3.65 9.08 -14.09
N ALA A 168 3.15 8.32 -13.11
CA ALA A 168 1.86 8.59 -12.46
C ALA A 168 1.85 9.95 -11.74
N VAL A 169 2.92 10.28 -11.02
CA VAL A 169 3.08 11.60 -10.37
C VAL A 169 3.11 12.72 -11.42
N ALA A 170 3.92 12.57 -12.47
CA ALA A 170 4.01 13.58 -13.52
C ALA A 170 2.66 13.82 -14.22
N LEU A 171 1.93 12.76 -14.54
CA LEU A 171 0.60 12.85 -15.13
C LEU A 171 -0.42 13.48 -14.17
N ALA A 172 -0.40 13.10 -12.89
CA ALA A 172 -1.27 13.68 -11.89
C ALA A 172 -1.03 15.19 -11.78
N VAL A 173 0.23 15.60 -11.64
CA VAL A 173 0.62 17.02 -11.56
C VAL A 173 0.18 17.77 -12.81
N ALA A 174 0.41 17.22 -14.00
CA ALA A 174 -0.05 17.85 -15.25
C ALA A 174 -1.59 18.01 -15.30
N CYS A 175 -2.35 17.03 -14.81
CA CYS A 175 -3.81 17.13 -14.71
C CYS A 175 -4.24 18.20 -13.69
N TRP A 176 -3.56 18.28 -12.55
CA TRP A 176 -3.80 19.31 -11.52
C TRP A 176 -3.57 20.71 -12.07
N GLU A 177 -2.43 20.95 -12.72
CA GLU A 177 -2.10 22.22 -13.36
C GLU A 177 -3.14 22.62 -14.41
N LEU A 178 -3.49 21.67 -15.29
CA LEU A 178 -4.46 21.92 -16.35
C LEU A 178 -5.84 22.27 -15.80
N LEU A 179 -6.35 21.53 -14.81
CA LEU A 179 -7.68 21.81 -14.26
C LEU A 179 -7.73 23.08 -13.43
N LEU A 180 -6.68 23.37 -12.64
CA LEU A 180 -6.57 24.63 -11.89
C LEU A 180 -6.48 25.85 -12.83
N ALA A 181 -5.91 25.69 -14.03
CA ALA A 181 -5.89 26.75 -15.04
C ALA A 181 -7.25 26.96 -15.72
N LEU A 182 -8.11 25.94 -15.76
CA LEU A 182 -9.40 25.96 -16.45
C LEU A 182 -10.58 26.25 -15.50
N THR A 183 -10.42 25.99 -14.21
CA THR A 183 -11.54 25.92 -13.26
C THR A 183 -11.14 26.36 -11.85
N ASP A 184 -12.14 26.66 -11.03
CA ASP A 184 -11.98 26.93 -9.60
C ASP A 184 -11.39 25.73 -8.82
N PRO A 185 -10.63 25.95 -7.71
CA PRO A 185 -10.03 24.88 -6.91
C PRO A 185 -11.02 23.84 -6.38
N VAL A 186 -12.25 24.21 -6.04
CA VAL A 186 -13.26 23.28 -5.52
C VAL A 186 -13.70 22.32 -6.61
N ARG A 187 -14.03 22.86 -7.79
CA ARG A 187 -14.45 22.08 -8.97
C ARG A 187 -13.33 21.17 -9.47
N THR A 188 -12.09 21.67 -9.43
CA THR A 188 -10.87 20.89 -9.69
C THR A 188 -10.81 19.67 -8.77
N GLY A 189 -11.01 19.87 -7.45
CA GLY A 189 -11.04 18.79 -6.46
C GLY A 189 -12.12 17.75 -6.75
N VAL A 190 -13.33 18.16 -7.14
CA VAL A 190 -14.41 17.21 -7.49
C VAL A 190 -13.99 16.32 -8.66
N VAL A 191 -13.49 16.91 -9.75
CA VAL A 191 -13.13 16.17 -10.98
C VAL A 191 -11.91 15.29 -10.78
N LEU A 192 -10.83 15.83 -10.21
CA LEU A 192 -9.60 15.06 -9.96
C LEU A 192 -9.82 13.96 -8.92
N GLY A 193 -10.69 14.18 -7.94
CA GLY A 193 -11.10 13.14 -6.99
C GLY A 193 -11.76 11.98 -7.72
N PHE A 194 -12.76 12.27 -8.56
CA PHE A 194 -13.44 11.26 -9.38
C PHE A 194 -12.47 10.53 -10.33
N LEU A 195 -11.67 11.26 -11.10
CA LEU A 195 -10.70 10.69 -12.04
C LEU A 195 -9.66 9.82 -11.32
N SER A 196 -9.19 10.24 -10.14
CA SER A 196 -8.23 9.45 -9.35
C SER A 196 -8.84 8.14 -8.87
N LEU A 197 -10.10 8.14 -8.44
CA LEU A 197 -10.84 6.93 -8.04
C LEU A 197 -11.10 5.98 -9.22
N LEU A 198 -11.42 6.52 -10.39
CA LEU A 198 -11.55 5.75 -11.63
C LEU A 198 -10.22 5.12 -12.02
N ALA A 199 -9.13 5.90 -11.98
CA ALA A 199 -7.79 5.42 -12.26
C ALA A 199 -7.38 4.30 -11.29
N LEU A 200 -7.61 4.47 -9.98
CA LEU A 200 -7.43 3.41 -8.97
C LEU A 200 -8.22 2.15 -9.33
N GLY A 201 -9.44 2.28 -9.88
CA GLY A 201 -10.29 1.15 -10.30
C GLY A 201 -9.81 0.45 -11.57
N ALA A 202 -9.18 1.20 -12.46
CA ALA A 202 -8.63 0.69 -13.71
C ALA A 202 -7.25 0.04 -13.53
N LEU A 203 -6.48 0.42 -12.50
CA LEU A 203 -5.13 -0.08 -12.25
C LEU A 203 -5.00 -1.61 -12.30
N PRO A 204 -5.86 -2.43 -11.65
CA PRO A 204 -5.77 -3.89 -11.77
C PRO A 204 -5.98 -4.39 -13.20
N ARG A 205 -6.86 -3.75 -13.97
CA ARG A 205 -7.11 -4.11 -15.38
C ARG A 205 -5.94 -3.72 -16.27
N LEU A 206 -5.32 -2.56 -16.02
CA LEU A 206 -4.12 -2.11 -16.71
C LEU A 206 -2.92 -3.01 -16.35
N ALA A 207 -2.83 -3.47 -15.10
CA ALA A 207 -1.86 -4.46 -14.66
C ALA A 207 -1.94 -5.74 -15.48
N LEU A 208 -3.16 -6.28 -15.61
CA LEU A 208 -3.42 -7.53 -16.35
C LEU A 208 -3.11 -7.37 -17.85
N ARG A 209 -3.40 -6.20 -18.43
CA ARG A 209 -3.04 -5.88 -19.83
C ARG A 209 -1.53 -5.74 -20.01
N ALA A 210 -0.84 -5.05 -19.11
CA ALA A 210 0.60 -4.81 -19.17
C ALA A 210 1.44 -6.06 -18.84
N ALA A 211 0.91 -6.98 -18.02
CA ALA A 211 1.54 -8.26 -17.71
C ALA A 211 1.60 -9.21 -18.92
N GLY A 212 1.04 -8.82 -20.06
CA GLY A 212 1.14 -9.58 -21.31
C GLY A 212 0.35 -10.87 -21.29
N LEU A 213 -0.80 -10.91 -20.59
CA LEU A 213 -1.74 -12.03 -20.65
C LEU A 213 -2.16 -12.35 -22.09
N THR A 214 -2.21 -11.35 -22.97
CA THR A 214 -2.39 -11.53 -24.42
C THR A 214 -1.26 -12.37 -25.03
N GLY A 215 0.00 -12.06 -24.72
CA GLY A 215 1.15 -12.84 -25.18
C GLY A 215 1.35 -14.19 -24.47
N LEU A 216 0.63 -14.44 -23.37
CA LEU A 216 0.54 -15.74 -22.70
C LEU A 216 -0.58 -16.60 -23.31
N ASP A 217 -1.72 -15.99 -23.65
CA ASP A 217 -2.79 -16.61 -24.43
C ASP A 217 -2.27 -17.06 -25.80
N ASP A 218 -1.51 -16.22 -26.50
CA ASP A 218 -0.89 -16.57 -27.79
C ASP A 218 0.09 -17.74 -27.67
N ARG A 219 0.81 -17.86 -26.54
CA ARG A 219 1.75 -18.97 -26.28
C ARG A 219 1.08 -20.26 -25.82
N HIS A 220 -0.07 -20.14 -25.16
CA HIS A 220 -0.91 -21.27 -24.79
C HIS A 220 -1.65 -21.81 -26.02
N ALA A 221 -2.15 -20.92 -26.90
CA ALA A 221 -2.64 -21.27 -28.22
C ALA A 221 -1.55 -21.91 -29.10
N GLY A 222 -0.29 -21.51 -28.93
CA GLY A 222 0.89 -22.13 -29.54
C GLY A 222 1.39 -23.44 -28.89
N GLY A 223 0.66 -23.99 -27.90
CA GLY A 223 0.93 -25.34 -27.35
C GLY A 223 2.08 -25.44 -26.32
N THR A 224 2.64 -24.31 -25.85
CA THR A 224 3.72 -24.35 -24.84
C THR A 224 3.17 -24.36 -23.41
N PRO A 225 3.49 -25.37 -22.56
CA PRO A 225 3.03 -25.42 -21.19
C PRO A 225 3.74 -24.34 -20.35
N VAL A 226 2.96 -23.40 -19.82
CA VAL A 226 3.46 -22.31 -18.96
C VAL A 226 3.43 -22.77 -17.50
N SER A 227 4.58 -22.68 -16.81
CA SER A 227 4.65 -23.05 -15.39
C SER A 227 3.92 -22.03 -14.50
N ARG A 228 3.05 -22.52 -13.59
CA ARG A 228 2.28 -21.70 -12.63
C ARG A 228 3.16 -20.78 -11.78
N HIS A 229 4.40 -21.20 -11.50
CA HIS A 229 5.37 -20.41 -10.75
C HIS A 229 5.83 -19.15 -11.49
N ARG A 230 6.00 -19.20 -12.81
CA ARG A 230 6.37 -18.03 -13.63
C ARG A 230 5.23 -17.02 -13.73
N VAL A 231 3.98 -17.48 -13.82
CA VAL A 231 2.79 -16.63 -13.80
C VAL A 231 2.65 -15.93 -12.44
N ALA A 232 2.79 -16.66 -11.34
CA ALA A 232 2.74 -16.09 -9.99
C ALA A 232 3.85 -15.06 -9.74
N ALA A 233 5.09 -15.33 -10.20
CA ALA A 233 6.21 -14.40 -10.10
C ALA A 233 6.00 -13.13 -10.96
N ALA A 234 5.45 -13.27 -12.16
CA ALA A 234 5.12 -12.14 -13.03
C ALA A 234 4.01 -11.25 -12.43
N LEU A 235 2.94 -11.85 -11.90
CA LEU A 235 1.90 -11.09 -11.19
C LEU A 235 2.46 -10.36 -9.96
N ALA A 236 3.30 -11.02 -9.15
CA ALA A 236 3.91 -10.41 -7.98
C ALA A 236 4.84 -9.23 -8.35
N ALA A 237 5.60 -9.35 -9.44
CA ALA A 237 6.43 -8.26 -9.96
C ALA A 237 5.59 -7.07 -10.48
N THR A 238 4.45 -7.36 -11.12
CA THR A 238 3.54 -6.33 -11.63
C THR A 238 2.85 -5.57 -10.50
N HIS A 239 2.42 -6.27 -9.44
CA HIS A 239 1.82 -5.63 -8.26
C HIS A 239 2.81 -4.73 -7.53
N ARG A 240 4.06 -5.18 -7.32
CA ARG A 240 5.10 -4.31 -6.74
C ARG A 240 5.39 -3.09 -7.61
N GLY A 241 5.24 -3.24 -8.93
CA GLY A 241 5.39 -2.14 -9.89
C GLY A 241 4.32 -1.05 -9.77
N LEU A 242 3.08 -1.43 -9.46
CA LEU A 242 1.95 -0.50 -9.42
C LEU A 242 1.77 0.23 -8.09
N ALA A 243 2.35 -0.30 -7.01
CA ALA A 243 2.26 0.30 -5.69
C ALA A 243 2.59 1.80 -5.66
N PRO A 244 3.72 2.31 -6.19
CA PRO A 244 3.99 3.74 -6.16
C PRO A 244 3.01 4.56 -7.00
N ALA A 245 2.44 4.01 -8.08
CA ALA A 245 1.39 4.67 -8.85
C ALA A 245 0.07 4.75 -8.07
N THR A 246 -0.30 3.70 -7.32
CA THR A 246 -1.48 3.74 -6.43
C THR A 246 -1.32 4.77 -5.33
N VAL A 247 -0.13 4.88 -4.74
CA VAL A 247 0.17 5.88 -3.70
C VAL A 247 0.04 7.29 -4.27
N ALA A 248 0.54 7.55 -5.48
CA ALA A 248 0.40 8.84 -6.15
C ALA A 248 -1.08 9.20 -6.40
N LEU A 249 -1.87 8.25 -6.90
CA LEU A 249 -3.30 8.46 -7.16
C LEU A 249 -4.11 8.60 -5.85
N ALA A 250 -3.75 7.87 -4.80
CA ALA A 250 -4.35 8.02 -3.48
C ALA A 250 -4.07 9.41 -2.90
N ALA A 251 -2.81 9.87 -2.98
CA ALA A 251 -2.44 11.22 -2.54
C ALA A 251 -3.21 12.30 -3.33
N SER A 252 -3.32 12.14 -4.66
CA SER A 252 -4.13 13.00 -5.52
C SER A 252 -5.60 13.02 -5.09
N ALA A 253 -6.22 11.85 -4.86
CA ALA A 253 -7.60 11.75 -4.38
C ALA A 253 -7.81 12.38 -2.99
N GLY A 254 -6.84 12.24 -2.09
CA GLY A 254 -6.86 12.88 -0.77
C GLY A 254 -6.82 14.41 -0.87
N ALA A 255 -5.88 14.94 -1.66
CA ALA A 255 -5.79 16.38 -1.94
C ALA A 255 -7.07 16.93 -2.59
N ALA A 256 -7.66 16.15 -3.49
CA ALA A 256 -8.93 16.44 -4.13
C ALA A 256 -10.10 16.49 -3.14
N GLY A 257 -10.16 15.56 -2.18
CA GLY A 257 -11.16 15.59 -1.10
C GLY A 257 -10.99 16.78 -0.15
N VAL A 258 -9.74 17.17 0.14
CA VAL A 258 -9.43 18.36 0.95
C VAL A 258 -9.89 19.65 0.23
N LEU A 259 -9.64 19.76 -1.07
CA LEU A 259 -10.08 20.92 -1.86
C LEU A 259 -11.59 20.94 -2.08
N ALA A 260 -12.22 19.78 -2.27
CA ALA A 260 -13.67 19.68 -2.34
C ALA A 260 -14.31 20.19 -1.03
N ALA A 261 -13.74 19.87 0.13
CA ALA A 261 -14.15 20.44 1.42
C ALA A 261 -13.63 21.88 1.67
N GLY A 262 -13.39 22.65 0.59
CA GLY A 262 -12.98 24.05 0.63
C GLY A 262 -14.13 25.01 0.97
N GLU A 263 -15.36 24.64 0.58
CA GLU A 263 -16.58 25.45 0.73
C GLU A 263 -17.66 24.69 1.50
N THR A 264 -18.51 25.42 2.22
CA THR A 264 -19.60 24.92 3.10
C THR A 264 -20.85 24.42 2.36
N GLY A 265 -20.78 24.20 1.05
CA GLY A 265 -21.90 23.69 0.27
C GLY A 265 -22.30 22.25 0.66
N PRO A 266 -23.60 21.90 0.64
CA PRO A 266 -24.02 20.53 0.90
C PRO A 266 -23.42 19.53 -0.11
N TRP A 267 -23.29 19.94 -1.37
CA TRP A 267 -22.72 19.12 -2.44
C TRP A 267 -21.21 18.90 -2.32
N THR A 268 -20.47 19.91 -1.85
CA THR A 268 -19.01 19.86 -1.68
C THR A 268 -18.65 18.99 -0.47
N VAL A 269 -19.37 19.15 0.64
CA VAL A 269 -19.29 18.27 1.82
C VAL A 269 -19.61 16.83 1.44
N LEU A 270 -20.73 16.58 0.75
CA LEU A 270 -21.13 15.24 0.34
C LEU A 270 -20.09 14.60 -0.60
N THR A 271 -19.51 15.37 -1.52
CA THR A 271 -18.42 14.89 -2.39
C THR A 271 -17.22 14.42 -1.56
N ALA A 272 -16.74 15.25 -0.63
CA ALA A 272 -15.60 14.90 0.21
C ALA A 272 -15.86 13.67 1.09
N VAL A 273 -17.09 13.52 1.62
CA VAL A 273 -17.51 12.32 2.37
C VAL A 273 -17.48 11.08 1.49
N LEU A 274 -18.05 11.14 0.28
CA LEU A 274 -18.07 10.02 -0.66
C LEU A 274 -16.66 9.62 -1.10
N LEU A 275 -15.79 10.59 -1.38
CA LEU A 275 -14.38 10.33 -1.69
C LEU A 275 -13.67 9.61 -0.53
N ALA A 276 -13.83 10.08 0.70
CA ALA A 276 -13.25 9.44 1.88
C ALA A 276 -13.77 8.01 2.06
N LEU A 277 -15.08 7.79 1.89
CA LEU A 277 -15.72 6.50 2.06
C LEU A 277 -15.20 5.46 1.04
N VAL A 278 -15.06 5.86 -0.23
CA VAL A 278 -14.48 5.02 -1.28
C VAL A 278 -12.99 4.74 -1.00
N LEU A 279 -12.22 5.72 -0.53
CA LEU A 279 -10.81 5.48 -0.19
C LEU A 279 -10.66 4.48 0.98
N PHE A 280 -11.51 4.60 2.01
CA PHE A 280 -11.56 3.63 3.12
C PHE A 280 -11.99 2.23 2.68
N SER A 281 -12.93 2.10 1.73
CA SER A 281 -13.34 0.80 1.21
C SER A 281 -12.21 0.16 0.38
N ARG A 282 -11.59 0.96 -0.49
CA ARG A 282 -10.49 0.57 -1.38
C ARG A 282 -9.27 0.06 -0.64
N ALA A 283 -8.99 0.58 0.55
CA ALA A 283 -7.89 0.11 1.39
C ALA A 283 -7.93 -1.40 1.69
N ARG A 284 -9.07 -2.09 1.46
CA ARG A 284 -9.21 -3.55 1.64
C ARG A 284 -8.84 -4.35 0.40
N ALA A 285 -8.94 -3.76 -0.79
CA ALA A 285 -8.70 -4.43 -2.05
C ALA A 285 -7.21 -4.53 -2.40
N TYR A 286 -6.39 -3.66 -1.79
CA TYR A 286 -4.96 -3.59 -2.05
C TYR A 286 -4.16 -4.51 -1.11
N PRO A 287 -3.30 -5.39 -1.66
CA PRO A 287 -2.54 -6.36 -0.87
C PRO A 287 -1.32 -5.77 -0.16
N LEU A 288 -0.79 -4.61 -0.58
CA LEU A 288 0.43 -4.05 0.00
C LEU A 288 0.15 -3.02 1.10
N ALA A 289 0.85 -3.14 2.23
CA ALA A 289 0.74 -2.23 3.36
C ALA A 289 0.96 -0.76 2.99
N ALA A 290 1.87 -0.45 2.06
CA ALA A 290 2.13 0.92 1.62
C ALA A 290 0.92 1.55 0.91
N GLU A 291 0.23 0.77 0.07
CA GLU A 291 -0.99 1.20 -0.65
C GLU A 291 -2.12 1.45 0.35
N VAL A 292 -2.31 0.52 1.30
CA VAL A 292 -3.30 0.63 2.37
C VAL A 292 -3.05 1.87 3.23
N VAL A 293 -1.80 2.09 3.68
CA VAL A 293 -1.44 3.25 4.49
C VAL A 293 -1.67 4.55 3.72
N ALA A 294 -1.33 4.61 2.43
CA ALA A 294 -1.57 5.78 1.59
C ALA A 294 -3.07 6.09 1.42
N LEU A 295 -3.90 5.07 1.16
CA LEU A 295 -5.35 5.23 1.03
C LEU A 295 -6.00 5.68 2.34
N LEU A 296 -5.59 5.08 3.47
CA LEU A 296 -6.07 5.49 4.80
C LEU A 296 -5.64 6.91 5.11
N ALA A 297 -4.38 7.27 4.86
CA ALA A 297 -3.88 8.63 5.07
C ALA A 297 -4.66 9.65 4.23
N ALA A 298 -4.88 9.37 2.93
CA ALA A 298 -5.66 10.21 2.04
C ALA A 298 -7.12 10.40 2.52
N ALA A 299 -7.78 9.32 2.92
CA ALA A 299 -9.14 9.37 3.47
C ALA A 299 -9.19 10.18 4.78
N THR A 300 -8.23 9.95 5.69
CA THR A 300 -8.16 10.71 6.95
C THR A 300 -7.91 12.20 6.72
N ALA A 301 -7.09 12.58 5.73
CA ALA A 301 -6.85 13.99 5.41
C ALA A 301 -8.15 14.69 4.98
N ALA A 302 -8.97 14.05 4.14
CA ALA A 302 -10.27 14.57 3.75
C ALA A 302 -11.23 14.68 4.97
N CYS A 303 -11.26 13.67 5.84
CA CYS A 303 -12.08 13.72 7.06
C CYS A 303 -11.64 14.80 8.05
N VAL A 304 -10.32 14.98 8.25
CA VAL A 304 -9.77 16.06 9.08
C VAL A 304 -10.18 17.42 8.51
N ARG A 305 -10.09 17.62 7.20
CA ARG A 305 -10.53 18.86 6.57
C ARG A 305 -12.02 19.12 6.78
N LEU A 306 -12.87 18.11 6.60
CA LEU A 306 -14.32 18.23 6.86
C LEU A 306 -14.60 18.60 8.31
N VAL A 307 -13.88 17.99 9.26
CA VAL A 307 -14.02 18.27 10.69
C VAL A 307 -13.58 19.69 11.01
N LEU A 308 -12.48 20.16 10.43
CA LEU A 308 -12.03 21.53 10.58
C LEU A 308 -13.08 22.51 10.03
N LEU A 309 -13.66 22.23 8.86
CA LEU A 309 -14.74 23.02 8.26
C LEU A 309 -15.96 23.09 9.22
N CYS A 310 -16.41 21.95 9.74
CA CYS A 310 -17.51 21.90 10.71
C CYS A 310 -17.18 22.65 12.02
N ALA A 311 -15.93 22.64 12.46
CA ALA A 311 -15.50 23.33 13.66
C ALA A 311 -15.42 24.85 13.46
N THR A 312 -15.01 25.31 12.28
CA THR A 312 -14.91 26.75 11.96
C THR A 312 -16.28 27.37 11.70
N ASP A 313 -17.17 26.67 11.00
CA ASP A 313 -18.46 27.24 10.59
C ASP A 313 -19.62 26.89 11.53
N GLY A 314 -19.56 25.74 12.22
CA GLY A 314 -20.63 25.24 13.08
C GLY A 314 -20.51 25.59 14.57
N GLY A 315 -19.42 26.25 14.99
CA GLY A 315 -19.21 26.74 16.37
C GLY A 315 -19.06 25.67 17.46
N ALA A 316 -19.09 24.37 17.11
CA ALA A 316 -19.01 23.25 18.07
C ALA A 316 -17.81 22.34 17.75
N PRO A 317 -16.59 22.66 18.23
CA PRO A 317 -15.40 21.85 17.98
C PRO A 317 -15.42 20.47 18.66
N GLY A 318 -16.20 20.33 19.74
CA GLY A 318 -16.32 19.11 20.55
C GLY A 318 -16.80 17.87 19.77
N PRO A 319 -17.98 17.88 19.11
CA PRO A 319 -18.46 16.73 18.34
C PRO A 319 -17.54 16.40 17.15
N ALA A 320 -16.93 17.41 16.54
CA ALA A 320 -16.03 17.22 15.41
C ALA A 320 -14.74 16.47 15.83
N LEU A 321 -14.17 16.82 16.99
CA LEU A 321 -13.05 16.08 17.61
C LEU A 321 -13.45 14.67 18.06
N ALA A 322 -14.68 14.49 18.56
CA ALA A 322 -15.19 13.16 18.92
C ALA A 322 -15.31 12.24 17.71
N VAL A 323 -15.78 12.75 16.56
CA VAL A 323 -15.83 12.01 15.29
C VAL A 323 -14.42 11.65 14.80
N LEU A 324 -13.45 12.57 14.87
CA LEU A 324 -12.05 12.26 14.55
C LEU A 324 -11.46 11.19 15.47
N GLY A 325 -11.69 11.29 16.77
CA GLY A 325 -11.26 10.30 17.74
C GLY A 325 -11.87 8.92 17.46
N LEU A 326 -13.15 8.88 17.10
CA LEU A 326 -13.83 7.65 16.72
C LEU A 326 -13.24 7.06 15.42
N LEU A 327 -13.01 7.89 14.40
CA LEU A 327 -12.44 7.47 13.12
C LEU A 327 -11.01 6.94 13.29
N ALA A 328 -10.20 7.58 14.13
CA ALA A 328 -8.85 7.13 14.49
C ALA A 328 -8.86 5.83 15.31
N ALA A 329 -9.91 5.58 16.10
CA ALA A 329 -10.05 4.36 16.87
C ALA A 329 -10.43 3.13 16.01
N VAL A 330 -11.13 3.30 14.89
CA VAL A 330 -11.55 2.19 13.99
C VAL A 330 -10.40 1.24 13.61
N PRO A 331 -9.24 1.70 13.10
CA PRO A 331 -8.14 0.81 12.76
C PRO A 331 -7.54 0.10 13.98
N VAL A 332 -7.49 0.76 15.15
CA VAL A 332 -6.98 0.18 16.41
C VAL A 332 -7.92 -0.92 16.91
N VAL A 333 -9.23 -0.65 16.95
CA VAL A 333 -10.27 -1.60 17.36
C VAL A 333 -10.33 -2.79 16.40
N SER A 334 -10.20 -2.56 15.10
CA SER A 334 -10.20 -3.64 14.10
C SER A 334 -9.04 -4.63 14.25
N ARG A 335 -7.91 -4.20 14.84
CA ARG A 335 -6.78 -5.08 15.17
C ARG A 335 -6.94 -5.81 16.48
N ALA A 336 -7.64 -5.22 17.45
CA ALA A 336 -7.88 -5.83 18.75
C ALA A 336 -8.97 -6.92 18.68
N VAL A 337 -9.96 -6.77 17.80
CA VAL A 337 -11.10 -7.68 17.73
C VAL A 337 -10.92 -8.71 16.60
N ARG A 338 -10.78 -9.98 16.97
CA ARG A 338 -10.94 -11.10 16.01
C ARG A 338 -12.42 -11.35 15.76
N LEU A 339 -12.96 -10.77 14.70
CA LEU A 339 -14.36 -10.99 14.33
C LEU A 339 -14.60 -12.45 13.88
N PRO A 340 -15.71 -13.08 14.30
CA PRO A 340 -16.18 -14.37 13.77
C PRO A 340 -16.36 -14.31 12.24
N GLU A 341 -16.10 -15.43 11.56
CA GLU A 341 -16.13 -15.51 10.09
C GLU A 341 -17.46 -15.07 9.44
N PRO A 342 -18.65 -15.37 10.02
CA PRO A 342 -19.93 -14.91 9.47
C PRO A 342 -20.06 -13.38 9.50
N LEU A 343 -19.64 -12.75 10.60
CA LEU A 343 -19.66 -11.29 10.77
C LEU A 343 -18.66 -10.61 9.81
N ARG A 344 -17.48 -11.19 9.63
CA ARG A 344 -16.48 -10.70 8.67
C ARG A 344 -16.98 -10.76 7.23
N ASN A 345 -17.71 -11.81 6.86
CA ASN A 345 -18.30 -11.93 5.52
C ASN A 345 -19.45 -10.96 5.31
N ARG A 346 -20.31 -10.77 6.32
CA ARG A 346 -21.43 -9.81 6.26
C ARG A 346 -20.92 -8.37 6.18
N LEU A 347 -19.92 -8.03 6.99
CA LEU A 347 -19.28 -6.72 6.95
C LEU A 347 -18.66 -6.45 5.58
N ARG A 348 -17.94 -7.42 4.99
CA ARG A 348 -17.39 -7.30 3.63
C ARG A 348 -18.47 -6.96 2.61
N ARG A 349 -19.58 -7.71 2.59
CA ARG A 349 -20.70 -7.44 1.68
C ARG A 349 -21.29 -6.03 1.87
N TRP A 350 -21.46 -5.58 3.11
CA TRP A 350 -21.96 -4.23 3.38
C TRP A 350 -21.01 -3.16 2.86
N LEU A 351 -19.71 -3.36 2.98
CA LEU A 351 -18.72 -2.41 2.47
C LEU A 351 -18.61 -2.43 0.96
N ASP A 352 -18.74 -3.59 0.33
CA ASP A 352 -18.80 -3.71 -1.12
C ASP A 352 -20.03 -2.96 -1.66
N LEU A 353 -21.17 -3.07 -0.98
CA LEU A 353 -22.37 -2.29 -1.28
C LEU A 353 -22.16 -0.79 -1.08
N VAL A 354 -21.56 -0.39 0.05
CA VAL A 354 -21.25 1.02 0.34
C VAL A 354 -20.31 1.59 -0.72
N GLU A 355 -19.29 0.85 -1.15
CA GLU A 355 -18.39 1.28 -2.22
C GLU A 355 -19.15 1.49 -3.54
N ALA A 356 -19.96 0.50 -3.95
CA ALA A 356 -20.73 0.56 -5.18
C ALA A 356 -21.71 1.74 -5.17
N VAL A 357 -22.48 1.89 -4.09
CA VAL A 357 -23.44 2.99 -3.92
C VAL A 357 -22.72 4.33 -3.91
N SER A 358 -21.57 4.44 -3.22
CA SER A 358 -20.81 5.69 -3.15
C SER A 358 -20.27 6.11 -4.51
N MET A 359 -19.75 5.16 -5.30
CA MET A 359 -19.28 5.43 -6.66
C MET A 359 -20.41 5.88 -7.59
N VAL A 360 -21.58 5.24 -7.50
CA VAL A 360 -22.75 5.63 -8.30
C VAL A 360 -23.27 6.99 -7.87
N ALA A 361 -23.31 7.28 -6.56
CA ALA A 361 -23.74 8.56 -6.00
C ALA A 361 -22.76 9.70 -6.29
N LEU A 362 -21.48 9.42 -6.53
CA LEU A 362 -20.48 10.44 -6.82
C LEU A 362 -20.77 11.17 -8.14
N ILE A 363 -21.44 10.51 -9.09
CA ILE A 363 -21.87 11.12 -10.37
C ILE A 363 -22.89 12.25 -10.12
N PRO A 364 -24.10 11.99 -9.59
CA PRO A 364 -25.08 13.04 -9.37
C PRO A 364 -24.61 14.09 -8.37
N VAL A 365 -23.84 13.71 -7.35
CA VAL A 365 -23.30 14.67 -6.36
C VAL A 365 -22.26 15.59 -7.00
N GLY A 366 -21.39 15.05 -7.87
CA GLY A 366 -20.46 15.84 -8.66
C GLY A 366 -21.19 16.87 -9.52
N LEU A 367 -22.23 16.45 -10.27
CA LEU A 367 -23.08 17.39 -11.03
C LEU A 367 -23.66 18.50 -10.14
N GLY A 368 -24.09 18.17 -8.92
CA GLY A 368 -24.57 19.15 -7.95
C GLY A 368 -23.51 20.15 -7.50
N ALA A 369 -22.27 19.69 -7.27
CA ALA A 369 -21.15 20.57 -6.94
C ALA A 369 -20.76 21.52 -8.08
N PHE A 370 -21.08 21.17 -9.33
CA PHE A 370 -20.95 22.07 -10.49
C PHE A 370 -22.09 23.10 -10.61
N GLY A 371 -23.14 22.99 -9.80
CA GLY A 371 -24.30 23.87 -9.84
C GLY A 371 -25.34 23.52 -10.91
N LEU A 372 -25.24 22.35 -11.55
CA LEU A 372 -26.15 21.95 -12.64
C LEU A 372 -27.62 21.85 -12.17
N TYR A 373 -27.88 21.44 -10.94
CA TYR A 373 -29.25 21.40 -10.41
C TYR A 373 -29.84 22.79 -10.18
N GLY A 374 -29.00 23.80 -9.88
CA GLY A 374 -29.45 25.20 -9.78
C GLY A 374 -29.87 25.77 -11.14
N LEU A 375 -29.24 25.31 -12.23
CA LEU A 375 -29.62 25.68 -13.61
C LEU A 375 -30.95 25.04 -14.05
N LEU A 376 -31.27 23.85 -13.54
CA LEU A 376 -32.50 23.10 -13.88
C LEU A 376 -33.70 23.48 -13.00
N GLY A 377 -33.46 23.94 -11.77
CA GLY A 377 -34.49 24.24 -10.78
C GLY A 377 -34.89 25.70 -10.66
N GLY A 378 -34.66 26.52 -11.70
CA GLY A 378 -34.86 27.97 -11.69
C GLY A 378 -36.11 28.43 -10.93
N PHE A 379 -35.88 28.90 -9.71
CA PHE A 379 -36.70 29.81 -8.91
C PHE A 379 -35.74 30.79 -8.23
#